data_AF-A0A847W5T9-F1
#
_entry.id   AF-A0A847W5T9-F1
#
_cell.length_a   1.000
_cell.length_b   1.000
_cell.length_c   1.000
_cell.angle_alpha   90.00
_cell.angle_beta   90.00
_cell.angle_gamma   90.00
#
_symmetry.space_group_name_H-M   'P 1'
#
loop_
_entity.id
_entity.type
_entity.pdbx_description
1 polymer ?
#
loop_
_entity_poly.entity_id
_entity_poly.type
_entity_poly.pdbx_seq_one_letter_code
_entity_poly.pdbx_strand_id
1 'polypeptide(L)'
;MTMDVSFKDSSRRKKQFKYLTFLPKHFRQVALYALIANLVTLALSLLFFPSLQKKIPLFYSLPDTQQLVGKEAILILPGLASLINIIHFFIIKKFKSAHLTILQVFLISTLVLEILILSILLRLLIILT
;
A
#
# COMPACT_ATOMS: atom_id res chain seq x y z
N MET A 1 49.33 -20.24 31.14
CA MET A 1 47.88 -20.09 31.30
C MET A 1 47.42 -19.00 30.34
N THR A 2 47.16 -19.37 29.08
CA THR A 2 46.79 -18.44 28.01
C THR A 2 45.28 -18.33 27.97
N MET A 3 44.76 -17.15 28.31
CA MET A 3 43.33 -16.83 28.23
C MET A 3 42.95 -16.71 26.75
N ASP A 4 42.21 -17.69 26.25
CA ASP A 4 41.54 -17.63 24.96
C ASP A 4 40.38 -16.64 25.07
N VAL A 5 40.62 -15.40 24.66
CA VAL A 5 39.56 -14.39 24.54
C VAL A 5 38.84 -14.64 23.23
N SER A 6 37.90 -15.60 23.27
CA SER A 6 36.93 -15.79 22.19
C SER A 6 36.04 -14.55 22.12
N PHE A 7 36.38 -13.63 21.21
CA PHE A 7 35.49 -12.57 20.78
C PHE A 7 34.28 -13.23 20.13
N LYS A 8 33.23 -13.41 20.95
CA LYS A 8 31.89 -13.77 20.51
C LYS A 8 31.46 -12.68 19.54
N ASP A 9 31.62 -12.97 18.26
CA ASP A 9 31.21 -12.12 17.15
C ASP A 9 29.71 -11.85 17.29
N SER A 10 29.38 -10.77 18.01
CA SER A 10 28.07 -10.15 18.08
C SER A 10 27.79 -9.47 16.75
N SER A 11 27.94 -10.23 15.66
CA SER A 11 27.37 -9.91 14.37
C SER A 11 25.87 -9.82 14.61
N ARG A 12 25.42 -8.57 14.78
CA ARG A 12 24.02 -8.17 14.75
C ARG A 12 23.38 -8.93 13.60
N ARG A 13 22.73 -10.05 13.88
CA ARG A 13 21.86 -10.74 12.93
C ARG A 13 20.74 -9.76 12.65
N LYS A 14 20.97 -8.85 11.68
CA LYS A 14 19.94 -8.02 11.08
C LYS A 14 18.85 -9.00 10.72
N LYS A 15 17.75 -8.99 11.48
CA LYS A 15 16.58 -9.86 11.26
C LYS A 15 16.25 -9.74 9.78
N GLN A 16 16.67 -10.73 8.99
CA GLN A 16 16.38 -10.74 7.57
C GLN A 16 14.89 -11.00 7.48
N PHE A 17 14.12 -9.96 7.17
CA PHE A 17 12.69 -10.07 6.93
C PHE A 17 12.47 -11.14 5.86
N LYS A 18 11.85 -12.26 6.25
CA LYS A 18 11.54 -13.42 5.40
C LYS A 18 10.37 -13.18 4.44
N TYR A 19 9.83 -11.97 4.38
CA TYR A 19 8.73 -11.61 3.51
C TYR A 19 9.24 -11.14 2.14
N LEU A 20 8.46 -11.40 1.07
CA LEU A 20 8.75 -10.97 -0.30
C LEU A 20 10.13 -11.45 -0.81
N THR A 21 10.46 -12.73 -0.59
CA THR A 21 11.76 -13.32 -0.96
C THR A 21 12.04 -13.30 -2.47
N PHE A 22 10.99 -13.19 -3.30
CA PHE A 22 11.08 -13.03 -4.74
C PHE A 22 11.65 -11.66 -5.18
N LEU A 23 11.73 -10.67 -4.27
CA LEU A 23 12.28 -9.34 -4.53
C LEU A 23 13.72 -9.20 -4.00
N PRO A 24 14.60 -8.46 -4.71
CA PRO A 24 15.90 -8.02 -4.19
C PRO A 24 15.77 -7.24 -2.88
N LYS A 25 16.74 -7.38 -1.97
CA LYS A 25 16.67 -6.83 -0.59
C LYS A 25 16.32 -5.33 -0.56
N HIS A 26 16.89 -4.54 -1.46
CA HIS A 26 16.67 -3.08 -1.53
C HIS A 26 15.24 -2.70 -1.91
N PHE A 27 14.54 -3.57 -2.66
CA PHE A 27 13.18 -3.33 -3.14
C PHE A 27 12.08 -3.83 -2.19
N ARG A 28 12.44 -4.70 -1.22
CA ARG A 28 11.48 -5.24 -0.25
C ARG A 28 10.84 -4.16 0.61
N GLN A 29 11.58 -3.11 0.96
CA GLN A 29 11.06 -2.01 1.77
C GLN A 29 9.99 -1.21 1.01
N VAL A 30 10.24 -0.89 -0.26
CA VAL A 30 9.28 -0.16 -1.10
C VAL A 30 7.98 -0.97 -1.27
N ALA A 31 8.11 -2.27 -1.56
CA ALA A 31 6.96 -3.16 -1.66
C ALA A 31 6.20 -3.31 -0.32
N LEU A 32 6.91 -3.34 0.81
CA LEU A 32 6.29 -3.37 2.13
C LEU A 32 5.52 -2.07 2.42
N TYR A 33 6.06 -0.91 2.06
CA TYR A 33 5.34 0.35 2.22
C TYR A 33 4.08 0.41 1.36
N ALA A 34 4.11 -0.11 0.13
CA ALA A 34 2.92 -0.19 -0.72
C ALA A 34 1.84 -1.11 -0.10
N LEU A 35 2.24 -2.23 0.49
CA LEU A 35 1.32 -3.12 1.21
C LEU A 35 0.74 -2.47 2.46
N ILE A 36 1.57 -1.78 3.25
CA ILE A 36 1.12 -1.06 4.44
C ILE A 36 0.13 0.04 4.03
N ALA A 37 0.43 0.82 3.00
CA ALA A 37 -0.46 1.85 2.48
C ALA A 37 -1.83 1.27 2.09
N ASN A 38 -1.87 0.15 1.36
CA ASN A 38 -3.12 -0.52 1.01
C ASN A 38 -3.89 -1.01 2.25
N LEU A 39 -3.21 -1.63 3.22
CA LEU A 39 -3.84 -2.06 4.47
C LEU A 39 -4.40 -0.90 5.28
N VAL A 40 -3.69 0.23 5.32
CA VAL A 40 -4.16 1.47 5.97
C VAL A 40 -5.37 2.01 5.23
N THR A 41 -5.36 2.07 3.90
CA THR A 41 -6.51 2.48 3.08
C THR A 41 -7.74 1.62 3.40
N LEU A 42 -7.58 0.28 3.42
CA LEU A 42 -8.66 -0.64 3.78
C LEU A 42 -9.16 -0.43 5.21
N ALA A 43 -8.24 -0.33 6.18
CA ALA A 43 -8.58 -0.15 7.58
C ALA A 43 -9.34 1.16 7.82
N LEU A 44 -8.89 2.26 7.24
CA LEU A 44 -9.56 3.56 7.35
C LEU A 44 -10.96 3.51 6.72
N SER A 45 -11.10 2.93 5.52
CA SER A 45 -12.42 2.79 4.89
C SER A 45 -13.38 2.02 5.78
N LEU A 46 -12.95 0.92 6.42
CA LEU A 46 -13.80 0.12 7.30
C LEU A 46 -14.11 0.81 8.63
N LEU A 47 -13.13 1.47 9.24
CA LEU A 47 -13.31 2.17 10.53
C LEU A 47 -14.28 3.34 10.43
N PHE A 48 -14.22 4.11 9.35
CA PHE A 48 -15.08 5.27 9.14
C PHE A 48 -16.39 4.95 8.43
N PHE A 49 -16.55 3.76 7.84
CA PHE A 49 -17.78 3.32 7.17
C PHE A 49 -19.10 3.55 7.94
N PRO A 50 -19.18 3.28 9.26
CA PRO A 50 -20.41 3.53 10.02
C PRO A 50 -20.71 5.03 10.19
N SER A 51 -19.68 5.88 10.26
CA SER A 51 -19.81 7.33 10.47
C SER A 51 -20.17 8.11 9.21
N LEU A 52 -20.06 7.51 8.02
CA LEU A 52 -20.36 8.17 6.76
C LEU A 52 -21.85 8.45 6.57
N GLN A 53 -22.15 9.60 5.98
CA GLN A 53 -23.48 9.94 5.48
C GLN A 53 -23.97 8.87 4.50
N LYS A 54 -25.28 8.56 4.52
CA LYS A 54 -25.87 7.49 3.69
C LYS A 54 -25.69 7.71 2.18
N LYS A 55 -25.63 8.98 1.75
CA LYS A 55 -25.45 9.39 0.37
C LYS A 55 -24.26 10.34 0.28
N ILE A 56 -23.37 10.10 -0.68
CA ILE A 56 -22.14 10.87 -0.89
C ILE A 56 -22.09 11.32 -2.36
N PRO A 57 -21.68 12.57 -2.65
CA PRO A 57 -21.56 13.03 -4.02
C PRO A 57 -20.37 12.36 -4.72
N LEU A 58 -20.60 11.89 -5.94
CA LEU A 58 -19.60 11.20 -6.75
C LEU A 58 -18.57 12.19 -7.33
N PHE A 59 -19.03 13.40 -7.69
CA PHE A 59 -18.17 14.51 -8.08
C PHE A 59 -18.47 15.75 -7.23
N TYR A 60 -17.44 16.31 -6.60
CA TYR A 60 -17.55 17.53 -5.80
C TYR A 60 -17.46 18.82 -6.63
N SER A 61 -17.30 18.69 -7.95
CA SER A 61 -17.13 19.81 -8.87
C SER A 61 -18.41 20.21 -9.60
N LEU A 62 -19.51 19.46 -9.44
CA LEU A 62 -20.77 19.71 -10.13
C LEU A 62 -21.88 20.02 -9.09
N PRO A 63 -22.64 21.11 -9.27
CA PRO A 63 -23.66 21.53 -8.32
C PRO A 63 -24.94 20.66 -8.36
N ASP A 64 -24.93 19.53 -9.07
CA ASP A 64 -26.15 18.78 -9.36
C ASP A 64 -26.40 17.65 -8.36
N THR A 65 -27.60 17.66 -7.78
CA THR A 65 -28.10 16.69 -6.79
C THR A 65 -28.25 15.26 -7.32
N GLN A 66 -28.11 15.07 -8.64
CA GLN A 66 -28.26 13.78 -9.32
C GLN A 66 -27.06 12.83 -9.17
N GLN A 67 -25.94 13.28 -8.60
CA GLN A 67 -24.69 12.49 -8.51
C GLN A 67 -24.45 11.88 -7.12
N LEU A 68 -25.51 11.72 -6.33
CA LEU A 68 -25.44 11.09 -5.02
C LEU A 68 -25.42 9.58 -5.15
N VAL A 69 -24.34 8.94 -4.71
CA VAL A 69 -24.22 7.48 -4.60
C VAL A 69 -24.29 7.05 -3.15
N GLY A 70 -24.60 5.76 -2.96
CA GLY A 70 -24.54 5.14 -1.64
C GLY A 70 -23.12 5.16 -1.06
N LYS A 71 -23.03 5.20 0.27
CA LYS A 71 -21.75 5.23 0.99
C LYS A 71 -20.86 4.02 0.71
N GLU A 72 -21.42 2.92 0.20
CA GLU A 72 -20.70 1.73 -0.27
C GLU A 72 -19.65 2.09 -1.34
N ALA A 73 -19.87 3.17 -2.10
CA ALA A 73 -18.92 3.63 -3.10
C ALA A 73 -17.54 3.99 -2.51
N ILE A 74 -17.44 4.29 -1.20
CA ILE A 74 -16.13 4.55 -0.58
C ILE A 74 -15.22 3.31 -0.60
N LEU A 75 -15.81 2.10 -0.66
CA LEU A 75 -15.07 0.83 -0.70
C LEU A 75 -14.44 0.56 -2.07
N ILE A 76 -14.78 1.34 -3.10
CA ILE A 76 -14.15 1.25 -4.42
C ILE A 76 -12.67 1.61 -4.33
N LEU A 77 -12.30 2.60 -3.51
CA LEU A 77 -10.91 3.04 -3.33
C LEU A 77 -9.99 1.94 -2.76
N PRO A 78 -10.27 1.34 -1.59
CA PRO A 78 -9.46 0.22 -1.09
C PRO A 78 -9.53 -1.02 -2.00
N GLY A 79 -10.65 -1.23 -2.70
CA GLY A 79 -10.77 -2.28 -3.72
C GLY A 79 -9.79 -2.07 -4.87
N LEU A 80 -9.73 -0.85 -5.42
CA LEU A 80 -8.78 -0.48 -6.49
C LEU A 80 -7.33 -0.56 -6.03
N ALA A 81 -7.02 -0.06 -4.83
CA ALA A 81 -5.68 -0.19 -4.23
C ALA A 81 -5.24 -1.66 -4.16
N SER A 82 -6.10 -2.52 -3.61
CA SER A 82 -5.84 -3.95 -3.53
C SER A 82 -5.66 -4.60 -4.90
N LEU A 83 -6.48 -4.24 -5.88
CA LEU A 83 -6.38 -4.75 -7.25
C LEU A 83 -5.05 -4.31 -7.91
N ILE A 84 -4.67 -3.04 -7.76
CA ILE A 84 -3.40 -2.50 -8.27
C ILE A 84 -2.23 -3.28 -7.68
N ASN A 85 -2.20 -3.48 -6.36
CA ASN A 85 -1.17 -4.26 -5.68
C ASN A 85 -1.10 -5.71 -6.17
N ILE A 86 -2.26 -6.38 -6.31
CA ILE A 86 -2.32 -7.76 -6.82
C ILE A 86 -1.74 -7.84 -8.23
N ILE A 87 -2.20 -6.98 -9.14
CA ILE A 87 -1.73 -6.95 -10.53
C ILE A 87 -0.24 -6.65 -10.59
N HIS A 88 0.23 -5.64 -9.85
CA HIS A 88 1.64 -5.24 -9.89
C HIS A 88 2.55 -6.32 -9.31
N PHE A 89 2.21 -6.91 -8.17
CA PHE A 89 3.01 -8.00 -7.60
C PHE A 89 2.96 -9.27 -8.46
N PHE A 90 1.85 -9.55 -9.13
CA PHE A 90 1.78 -10.65 -10.08
C PHE A 90 2.74 -10.44 -11.27
N ILE A 91 2.73 -9.25 -11.86
CA ILE A 91 3.64 -8.87 -12.95
C ILE A 91 5.10 -9.00 -12.48
N ILE A 92 5.43 -8.41 -11.33
CA ILE A 92 6.76 -8.49 -10.73
C ILE A 92 7.21 -9.94 -10.53
N LYS A 93 6.32 -10.80 -10.01
CA LYS A 93 6.63 -12.22 -9.79
C LYS A 93 6.88 -12.95 -11.11
N LYS A 94 6.11 -12.65 -12.15
CA LYS A 94 6.24 -13.24 -13.49
C LYS A 94 7.52 -12.78 -14.18
N PHE A 95 7.89 -11.51 -14.03
CA PHE A 95 9.04 -10.87 -14.68
C PHE A 95 10.21 -10.64 -13.73
N LYS A 96 10.39 -11.49 -12.70
CA LYS A 96 11.46 -11.35 -11.69
C LYS A 96 12.88 -11.35 -12.25
N SER A 97 13.07 -11.89 -13.46
CA SER A 97 14.35 -11.94 -14.20
C SER A 97 14.56 -10.75 -15.14
N ALA A 98 13.59 -9.83 -15.24
CA ALA A 98 13.73 -8.61 -16.01
C ALA A 98 14.77 -7.66 -15.38
N HIS A 99 15.14 -6.63 -16.13
CA HIS A 99 16.12 -5.64 -15.69
C HIS A 99 15.68 -4.97 -14.38
N LEU A 100 16.60 -4.84 -13.42
CA LEU A 100 16.32 -4.31 -12.08
C LEU A 100 15.67 -2.92 -12.11
N THR A 101 16.05 -2.08 -13.07
CA THR A 101 15.47 -0.75 -13.27
C THR A 101 13.97 -0.79 -13.58
N ILE A 102 13.52 -1.75 -14.40
CA ILE A 102 12.10 -1.88 -14.76
C ILE A 102 11.31 -2.28 -13.51
N LEU A 103 11.84 -3.24 -12.76
CA LEU A 103 11.25 -3.68 -11.49
C LEU A 103 11.14 -2.54 -10.47
N GLN A 104 12.17 -1.71 -10.39
CA GLN A 104 12.21 -0.54 -9.52
C GLN A 104 11.13 0.48 -9.89
N VAL A 105 11.02 0.82 -11.17
CA VAL A 105 10.00 1.76 -11.66
C VAL A 105 8.60 1.25 -11.32
N PHE A 106 8.35 -0.05 -11.52
CA PHE A 106 7.06 -0.67 -11.23
C PHE A 106 6.70 -0.63 -9.73
N LEU A 107 7.68 -0.85 -8.85
CA LEU A 107 7.46 -0.79 -7.40
C LEU A 107 7.25 0.64 -6.90
N ILE A 108 8.02 1.59 -7.43
CA ILE A 108 7.85 3.01 -7.08
C ILE A 108 6.50 3.51 -7.58
N SER A 109 6.10 3.16 -8.81
CA SER A 109 4.79 3.54 -9.33
C SER A 109 3.66 2.95 -8.49
N THR A 110 3.79 1.69 -8.06
CA THR A 110 2.81 1.06 -7.14
C THR A 110 2.69 1.87 -5.85
N LEU A 111 3.80 2.19 -5.20
CA LEU A 111 3.80 2.97 -3.95
C LEU A 111 3.18 4.36 -4.15
N VAL A 112 3.52 5.05 -5.25
CA VAL A 112 2.96 6.37 -5.55
C VAL A 112 1.45 6.30 -5.74
N LEU A 113 0.95 5.30 -6.48
CA LEU A 113 -0.49 5.10 -6.67
C LEU A 113 -1.21 4.83 -5.34
N GLU A 114 -0.62 4.00 -4.48
CA GLU A 114 -1.16 3.71 -3.14
C GLU A 114 -1.23 4.97 -2.27
N ILE A 115 -0.20 5.81 -2.27
CA ILE A 115 -0.18 7.08 -1.54
C ILE A 115 -1.24 8.05 -2.10
N LEU A 116 -1.42 8.11 -3.42
CA LEU A 116 -2.44 8.95 -4.04
C LEU A 116 -3.85 8.49 -3.66
N ILE A 117 -4.12 7.18 -3.71
CA ILE A 117 -5.41 6.62 -3.29
C ILE A 117 -5.68 6.89 -1.81
N LEU A 118 -4.68 6.70 -0.95
CA LEU A 118 -4.79 6.99 0.48
C LEU A 118 -5.07 8.48 0.72
N SER A 119 -4.39 9.38 0.00
CA SER A 119 -4.61 10.83 0.10
C SER A 119 -6.02 11.23 -0.33
N ILE A 120 -6.52 10.65 -1.43
CA ILE A 120 -7.90 10.84 -1.89
C ILE A 120 -8.89 10.33 -0.84
N LEU A 121 -8.66 9.13 -0.29
CA LEU A 121 -9.52 8.58 0.76
C LEU A 121 -9.56 9.48 1.99
N LEU A 122 -8.40 9.91 2.50
CA LEU A 122 -8.32 10.80 3.67
C LEU A 122 -9.09 12.10 3.42
N ARG A 123 -8.92 12.71 2.24
CA ARG A 123 -9.67 13.91 1.86
C ARG A 123 -11.18 13.65 1.86
N LEU A 124 -11.62 12.53 1.27
CA LEU A 124 -13.04 12.18 1.24
C LEU A 124 -13.60 11.93 2.64
N LEU A 125 -12.86 11.24 3.50
CA LEU A 125 -13.27 11.02 4.89
C LEU A 125 -13.47 12.35 5.60
N ILE A 126 -12.53 13.30 5.51
CA ILE A 126 -12.64 14.63 6.14
C ILE A 126 -13.89 15.40 5.68
N ILE A 127 -14.32 15.24 4.43
CA ILE A 127 -15.49 15.95 3.88
C ILE A 127 -16.81 15.24 4.26
N LEU A 128 -16.78 13.92 4.42
CA LEU A 128 -17.99 13.08 4.52
C LEU A 128 -18.35 12.64 5.94
N THR A 129 -17.40 12.70 6.87
CA THR A 129 -17.61 12.46 8.31
C THR A 129 -17.97 13.76 9.01
#